data_AF-A0A257S0H2-F1
#
_entry.id   AF-A0A257S0H2-F1
#
_cell.length_a   1.000
_cell.length_b   1.000
_cell.length_c   1.000
_cell.angle_alpha   90.00
_cell.angle_beta   90.00
_cell.angle_gamma   90.00
#
_symmetry.space_group_name_H-M   'P 1'
#
loop_
_entity.id
_entity.type
_entity.pdbx_description
1 polymer ?
#
loop_
_entity_poly.entity_id
_entity_poly.type
_entity_poly.pdbx_seq_one_letter_code
_entity_poly.pdbx_strand_id
1 'polypeptide(L)'
;MTLHGLGFIALALALVFACAVPLGAWLARLYRGELRCLAAIEVPLYRLCGIDPARQMSWSAYAVGLLLLGLIHFLLLYAILRLQYFLPFNPEHIRGMSPRLAFNTAISFATNTNWQAYAPESQMSYGAQMLGLAVHNFLSAAAGLAAAGALMRAFAGGGLRTLGNVHVDLVRITLYLLLPVAFIAAILLIASGVPMTLAPAAHVHTLAGGVQAIARGPVALQEAIKEFGTNGGGFFNANAAHPFENPTAWTNLLDIWLILVIGFALPVAFGHVAGRRRNGRALFVVMAVILACGMLGAYAAEAANNPILVHAGLAAHPGNMVGKEARFGIAQSTTFNIAATGTSTGAVNSMTDSYLPLGGLAALFMMQLGEIAPGGVGAGLYGIVLFALLAVFVAGLMVGRTPE
;
A
#
# COMPACT_ATOMS: atom_id res chain seq x y z
N MET A 1 -5.14 3.44 27.94
CA MET A 1 -5.87 2.96 26.74
C MET A 1 -7.36 2.86 27.06
N THR A 2 -8.23 2.96 26.06
CA THR A 2 -9.69 2.87 26.24
C THR A 2 -10.24 1.58 25.65
N LEU A 3 -11.38 1.10 26.18
CA LEU A 3 -12.10 -0.05 25.60
C LEU A 3 -12.55 0.22 24.15
N HIS A 4 -12.96 1.45 23.84
CA HIS A 4 -13.30 1.84 22.47
C HIS A 4 -12.12 1.72 21.51
N GLY A 5 -10.93 2.20 21.92
CA GLY A 5 -9.72 2.07 21.11
C GLY A 5 -9.28 0.62 20.89
N LEU A 6 -9.36 -0.21 21.93
CA LEU A 6 -9.10 -1.65 21.80
C LEU A 6 -10.13 -2.34 20.90
N GLY A 7 -11.41 -1.98 21.04
CA GLY A 7 -12.50 -2.47 20.20
C GLY A 7 -12.30 -2.11 18.73
N PHE A 8 -11.80 -0.91 18.42
CA PHE A 8 -11.45 -0.51 17.06
C PHE A 8 -10.36 -1.39 16.45
N ILE A 9 -9.25 -1.61 17.17
CA ILE A 9 -8.15 -2.48 16.70
C ILE A 9 -8.68 -3.89 16.42
N ALA A 10 -9.45 -4.45 17.36
CA ALA A 10 -10.04 -5.77 17.20
C ALA A 10 -10.99 -5.85 15.99
N LEU A 11 -11.83 -4.84 15.78
CA LEU A 11 -12.73 -4.76 14.63
C LEU A 11 -11.94 -4.69 13.31
N ALA A 12 -10.94 -3.82 13.22
CA ALA A 12 -10.12 -3.67 12.02
C ALA A 12 -9.44 -4.99 11.65
N LEU A 13 -8.78 -5.64 12.62
CA LEU A 13 -8.12 -6.93 12.41
C LEU A 13 -9.14 -8.04 12.05
N ALA A 14 -10.29 -8.08 12.71
CA ALA A 14 -11.33 -9.07 12.42
C ALA A 14 -11.85 -8.95 10.98
N LEU A 15 -12.12 -7.74 10.51
CA LEU A 15 -12.56 -7.49 9.13
C LEU A 15 -11.48 -7.86 8.11
N VAL A 16 -10.23 -7.48 8.37
CA VAL A 16 -9.08 -7.84 7.52
C VAL A 16 -8.93 -9.35 7.44
N PHE A 17 -8.90 -10.05 8.57
CA PHE A 17 -8.69 -11.50 8.60
C PHE A 17 -9.85 -12.26 7.96
N ALA A 18 -11.09 -11.82 8.20
CA ALA A 18 -12.28 -12.42 7.58
C ALA A 18 -12.25 -12.29 6.06
N CYS A 19 -11.82 -11.14 5.52
CA CYS A 19 -11.73 -10.90 4.08
C CYS A 19 -10.47 -11.50 3.43
N ALA A 20 -9.37 -11.60 4.17
CA ALA A 20 -8.10 -12.15 3.67
C ALA A 20 -8.22 -13.61 3.23
N VAL A 21 -9.05 -14.41 3.91
CA VAL A 21 -9.26 -15.82 3.55
C VAL A 21 -9.90 -16.01 2.17
N PRO A 22 -11.11 -15.45 1.88
CA PRO A 22 -11.70 -15.56 0.56
C PRO A 22 -10.87 -14.83 -0.52
N LEU A 23 -10.24 -13.70 -0.20
CA LEU A 23 -9.34 -13.02 -1.12
C LEU A 23 -8.11 -13.87 -1.46
N GLY A 24 -7.53 -14.56 -0.48
CA GLY A 24 -6.42 -15.47 -0.70
C GLY A 24 -6.80 -16.67 -1.57
N ALA A 25 -8.01 -17.19 -1.40
CA ALA A 25 -8.55 -18.22 -2.29
C ALA A 25 -8.76 -17.68 -3.72
N TRP A 26 -9.25 -16.45 -3.88
CA TRP A 26 -9.38 -15.78 -5.17
C TRP A 26 -8.02 -15.60 -5.85
N LEU A 27 -7.01 -15.12 -5.13
CA LEU A 27 -5.63 -14.97 -5.61
C LEU A 27 -5.03 -16.32 -6.03
N ALA A 28 -5.29 -17.39 -5.29
CA ALA A 28 -4.84 -18.73 -5.69
C ALA A 28 -5.46 -19.16 -7.04
N ARG A 29 -6.76 -18.91 -7.25
CA ARG A 29 -7.44 -19.16 -8.53
C ARG A 29 -6.92 -18.26 -9.65
N LEU A 30 -6.57 -17.01 -9.32
CA LEU A 30 -5.91 -16.08 -10.23
C LEU A 30 -4.58 -16.69 -10.70
N TYR A 31 -3.66 -17.01 -9.79
CA TYR A 31 -2.34 -17.55 -10.17
C TYR A 31 -2.39 -18.90 -10.90
N ARG A 32 -3.47 -19.68 -10.72
CA ARG A 32 -3.70 -20.94 -11.43
C ARG A 32 -4.35 -20.81 -12.81
N GLY A 33 -4.75 -19.61 -13.24
CA GLY A 33 -5.40 -19.46 -14.56
C GLY A 33 -6.89 -19.78 -14.57
N GLU A 34 -7.53 -19.95 -13.39
CA GLU A 34 -8.91 -20.46 -13.29
C GLU A 34 -9.98 -19.38 -13.44
N LEU A 35 -9.64 -18.10 -13.21
CA LEU A 35 -10.56 -16.97 -13.37
C LEU A 35 -10.75 -16.61 -14.85
N ARG A 36 -12.01 -16.55 -15.30
CA ARG A 36 -12.41 -16.26 -16.69
C ARG A 36 -13.50 -15.19 -16.83
N CYS A 37 -14.00 -14.62 -15.73
CA CYS A 37 -15.15 -13.71 -15.77
C CYS A 37 -14.90 -12.41 -16.57
N LEU A 38 -13.64 -12.01 -16.77
CA LEU A 38 -13.26 -10.85 -17.59
C LEU A 38 -12.53 -11.27 -18.88
N ALA A 39 -12.69 -12.52 -19.33
CA ALA A 39 -12.02 -13.03 -20.53
C ALA A 39 -12.34 -12.19 -21.78
N ALA A 40 -13.54 -11.62 -21.85
CA ALA A 40 -13.97 -10.74 -22.95
C ALA A 40 -13.13 -9.45 -23.07
N ILE A 41 -12.52 -9.00 -21.98
CA ILE A 41 -11.62 -7.82 -21.93
C ILE A 41 -10.16 -8.28 -22.00
N GLU A 42 -9.82 -9.34 -21.28
CA GLU A 42 -8.48 -9.91 -21.18
C GLU A 42 -7.93 -10.42 -22.54
N VAL A 43 -8.73 -11.17 -23.31
CA VAL A 43 -8.28 -11.78 -24.58
C VAL A 43 -7.95 -10.74 -25.65
N PRO A 44 -8.78 -9.69 -25.88
CA PRO A 44 -8.42 -8.60 -26.77
C PRO A 44 -7.13 -7.88 -26.35
N LEU A 45 -6.93 -7.63 -25.05
CA LEU A 45 -5.70 -7.01 -24.54
C LEU A 45 -4.47 -7.85 -24.84
N TYR A 46 -4.55 -9.17 -24.68
CA TYR A 46 -3.45 -10.05 -25.07
C TYR A 46 -3.13 -9.95 -26.55
N ARG A 47 -4.14 -9.92 -27.43
CA ARG A 47 -3.93 -9.80 -28.88
C ARG A 47 -3.32 -8.45 -29.26
N LEU A 48 -3.81 -7.36 -28.69
CA LEU A 48 -3.31 -6.01 -28.95
C LEU A 48 -1.86 -5.82 -28.51
N CYS A 49 -1.49 -6.42 -27.37
CA CYS A 49 -0.14 -6.33 -26.82
C CYS A 49 0.81 -7.44 -27.31
N GLY A 50 0.34 -8.35 -28.18
CA GLY A 50 1.15 -9.49 -28.65
C GLY A 50 1.52 -10.49 -27.55
N ILE A 51 0.72 -10.59 -26.48
CA ILE A 51 0.94 -11.50 -25.36
C ILE A 51 0.38 -12.88 -25.74
N ASP A 52 1.26 -13.88 -25.82
CA ASP A 52 0.85 -15.28 -25.87
C ASP A 52 0.68 -15.81 -24.43
N PRO A 53 -0.56 -16.06 -23.97
CA PRO A 53 -0.81 -16.53 -22.61
C PRO A 53 -0.36 -17.98 -22.36
N ALA A 54 -0.11 -18.77 -23.40
CA ALA A 54 0.39 -20.15 -23.26
C ALA A 54 1.91 -20.20 -23.03
N ARG A 55 2.64 -19.18 -23.50
CA ARG A 55 4.10 -19.11 -23.40
C ARG A 55 4.56 -19.04 -21.95
N GLN A 56 5.39 -20.01 -21.56
CA GLN A 56 6.08 -20.02 -20.27
C GLN A 56 7.42 -19.27 -20.34
N MET A 57 7.78 -18.59 -19.26
CA MET A 57 9.06 -17.89 -19.10
C MET A 57 9.94 -18.61 -18.07
N SER A 58 11.24 -18.65 -18.34
CA SER A 58 12.25 -19.01 -17.34
C SER A 58 12.30 -17.97 -16.22
N TRP A 59 12.90 -18.32 -15.08
CA TRP A 59 13.07 -17.36 -13.98
C TRP A 59 13.81 -16.09 -14.41
N SER A 60 14.84 -16.24 -15.26
CA SER A 60 15.65 -15.12 -15.75
C SER A 60 14.85 -14.20 -16.68
N ALA A 61 14.09 -14.77 -17.61
CA ALA A 61 13.23 -14.00 -18.51
C ALA A 61 12.13 -13.27 -17.73
N TYR A 62 11.55 -13.92 -16.71
CA TYR A 62 10.54 -13.32 -15.84
C TYR A 62 11.12 -12.14 -15.05
N ALA A 63 12.29 -12.32 -14.42
CA ALA A 63 12.97 -11.28 -13.66
C ALA A 63 13.37 -10.09 -14.54
N VAL A 64 13.95 -10.34 -15.72
CA VAL A 64 14.27 -9.28 -16.69
C VAL A 64 13.00 -8.54 -17.14
N GLY A 65 11.89 -9.25 -17.33
CA GLY A 65 10.60 -8.62 -17.64
C GLY A 65 10.13 -7.63 -16.57
N LEU A 66 10.25 -7.98 -15.29
CA LEU A 66 9.95 -7.07 -14.18
C LEU A 66 10.92 -5.88 -14.10
N LEU A 67 12.22 -6.11 -14.31
CA LEU A 67 13.23 -5.03 -14.29
C LEU A 67 13.02 -4.05 -15.44
N LEU A 68 12.73 -4.54 -16.65
CA LEU A 68 12.41 -3.70 -17.80
C LEU A 68 11.14 -2.89 -17.57
N LEU A 69 10.11 -3.50 -16.97
CA LEU A 69 8.90 -2.80 -16.58
C LEU A 69 9.22 -1.62 -15.64
N GLY A 70 10.02 -1.86 -14.61
CA GLY A 70 10.46 -0.82 -13.67
C GLY A 70 11.25 0.30 -14.35
N LEU A 71 12.18 -0.03 -15.24
CA LEU A 71 12.97 0.96 -15.99
C LEU A 71 12.10 1.83 -16.91
N ILE A 72 11.19 1.21 -17.67
CA ILE A 72 10.30 1.94 -18.59
C ILE A 72 9.40 2.89 -17.80
N HIS A 73 8.84 2.42 -16.68
CA HIS A 73 8.01 3.24 -15.80
C HIS A 73 8.78 4.42 -15.21
N PHE A 74 9.95 4.17 -14.65
CA PHE A 74 10.82 5.22 -14.15
C PHE A 74 11.08 6.31 -15.21
N LEU A 75 11.47 5.93 -16.43
CA LEU A 75 11.76 6.88 -17.51
C LEU A 75 10.50 7.65 -17.95
N LEU A 76 9.36 6.96 -18.07
CA LEU A 76 8.10 7.57 -18.46
C LEU A 76 7.64 8.59 -17.41
N LEU A 77 7.65 8.21 -16.13
CA LEU A 77 7.26 9.11 -15.05
C LEU A 77 8.21 10.29 -14.97
N TYR A 78 9.51 10.07 -15.06
CA TYR A 78 10.49 11.15 -15.12
C TYR A 78 10.15 12.16 -16.22
N ALA A 79 9.84 11.70 -17.42
CA ALA A 79 9.43 12.57 -18.53
C ALA A 79 8.13 13.33 -18.22
N ILE A 80 7.10 12.65 -17.70
CA ILE A 80 5.82 13.28 -17.28
C ILE A 80 6.10 14.39 -16.27
N LEU A 81 6.88 14.14 -15.22
CA LEU A 81 7.17 15.12 -14.16
C LEU A 81 7.97 16.33 -14.68
N ARG A 82 8.90 16.10 -15.61
CA ARG A 82 9.69 17.17 -16.25
C ARG A 82 8.87 18.00 -17.23
N LEU A 83 7.90 17.38 -17.90
CA LEU A 83 7.11 17.97 -18.98
C LEU A 83 5.67 18.31 -18.57
N GLN A 84 5.31 18.17 -17.29
CA GLN A 84 3.93 18.29 -16.82
C GLN A 84 3.23 19.61 -17.17
N TYR A 85 4.01 20.68 -17.40
CA TYR A 85 3.48 21.96 -17.85
C TYR A 85 2.71 21.83 -19.17
N PHE A 86 3.16 20.95 -20.07
CA PHE A 86 2.58 20.72 -21.40
C PHE A 86 1.51 19.62 -21.42
N LEU A 87 1.30 18.93 -20.32
CA LEU A 87 0.28 17.89 -20.23
C LEU A 87 -1.12 18.50 -20.04
N PRO A 88 -2.18 17.79 -20.47
CA PRO A 88 -3.54 18.21 -20.16
C PRO A 88 -3.81 18.18 -18.64
N PHE A 89 -4.90 18.83 -18.22
CA PHE A 89 -5.35 18.86 -16.82
C PHE A 89 -4.36 19.55 -15.87
N ASN A 90 -3.88 20.73 -16.27
CA ASN A 90 -3.01 21.58 -15.45
C ASN A 90 -3.63 22.98 -15.25
N PRO A 91 -4.75 23.09 -14.50
CA PRO A 91 -5.45 24.37 -14.32
C PRO A 91 -4.60 25.43 -13.62
N GLU A 92 -3.69 25.01 -12.75
CA GLU A 92 -2.81 25.89 -11.97
C GLU A 92 -1.49 26.23 -12.72
N HIS A 93 -1.35 25.79 -13.97
CA HIS A 93 -0.15 26.02 -14.81
C HIS A 93 1.17 25.62 -14.11
N ILE A 94 1.15 24.53 -13.35
CA ILE A 94 2.28 24.00 -12.61
C ILE A 94 3.41 23.65 -13.58
N ARG A 95 4.62 24.15 -13.27
CA ARG A 95 5.81 23.95 -14.09
C ARG A 95 6.39 22.53 -13.91
N GLY A 96 7.24 22.14 -14.85
CA GLY A 96 8.05 20.92 -14.71
C GLY A 96 8.86 20.90 -13.42
N MET A 97 8.92 19.75 -12.75
CA MET A 97 9.78 19.56 -11.58
C MET A 97 11.25 19.75 -11.95
N SER A 98 12.07 20.12 -10.96
CA SER A 98 13.52 20.14 -11.14
C SER A 98 14.05 18.74 -11.48
N PRO A 99 15.18 18.61 -12.22
CA PRO A 99 15.71 17.31 -12.60
C PRO A 99 15.92 16.34 -11.42
N ARG A 100 16.38 16.85 -10.27
CA ARG A 100 16.65 16.05 -9.07
C ARG A 100 15.36 15.59 -8.39
N LEU A 101 14.38 16.48 -8.26
CA LEU A 101 13.09 16.14 -7.68
C LEU A 101 12.33 15.15 -8.56
N ALA A 102 12.27 15.41 -9.87
CA ALA A 102 11.65 14.49 -10.83
C ALA A 102 12.30 13.09 -10.79
N PHE A 103 13.63 13.02 -10.66
CA PHE A 103 14.33 11.73 -10.50
C PHE A 103 13.90 11.03 -9.22
N ASN A 104 13.93 11.72 -8.08
CA ASN A 104 13.57 11.16 -6.78
C ASN A 104 12.11 10.68 -6.76
N THR A 105 11.17 11.49 -7.23
CA THR A 105 9.76 11.13 -7.31
C THR A 105 9.55 9.96 -8.28
N ALA A 106 10.17 9.99 -9.47
CA ALA A 106 10.00 8.93 -10.45
C ALA A 106 10.51 7.58 -9.95
N ILE A 107 11.71 7.54 -9.35
CA ILE A 107 12.24 6.27 -8.83
C ILE A 107 11.40 5.79 -7.66
N SER A 108 10.93 6.70 -6.81
CA SER A 108 10.17 6.31 -5.63
C SER A 108 8.83 5.66 -5.94
N PHE A 109 8.10 6.15 -6.95
CA PHE A 109 6.88 5.51 -7.43
C PHE A 109 7.17 4.23 -8.21
N ALA A 110 8.26 4.18 -8.98
CA ALA A 110 8.68 2.96 -9.66
C ALA A 110 9.08 1.84 -8.68
N THR A 111 9.56 2.18 -7.49
CA THR A 111 9.92 1.23 -6.41
C THR A 111 8.80 0.97 -5.40
N ASN A 112 7.56 1.40 -5.68
CA ASN A 112 6.41 1.22 -4.77
C ASN A 112 6.60 1.85 -3.39
N THR A 113 7.44 2.89 -3.27
CA THR A 113 7.78 3.55 -2.01
C THR A 113 7.04 4.88 -1.83
N ASN A 114 6.84 5.59 -2.93
CA ASN A 114 6.14 6.86 -3.04
C ASN A 114 6.55 7.93 -2.00
N TRP A 115 7.84 8.00 -1.69
CA TRP A 115 8.47 9.08 -0.96
C TRP A 115 8.12 10.44 -1.55
N GLN A 116 7.75 11.38 -0.69
CA GLN A 116 7.35 12.73 -1.08
C GLN A 116 8.28 13.77 -0.47
N ALA A 117 9.23 14.27 -1.27
CA ALA A 117 10.07 15.42 -0.93
C ALA A 117 9.49 16.75 -1.47
N TYR A 118 8.16 16.81 -1.65
CA TYR A 118 7.45 17.89 -2.29
C TYR A 118 6.04 17.99 -1.70
N ALA A 119 5.43 19.18 -1.78
CA ALA A 119 4.01 19.38 -1.49
C ALA A 119 3.21 19.21 -2.79
N PRO A 120 2.50 18.09 -2.99
CA PRO A 120 1.87 17.75 -4.27
C PRO A 120 0.92 18.84 -4.78
N GLU A 121 0.11 19.45 -3.93
CA GLU A 121 -0.86 20.49 -4.28
C GLU A 121 -0.24 21.76 -4.89
N SER A 122 1.07 21.95 -4.75
CA SER A 122 1.81 23.09 -5.31
C SER A 122 2.84 22.69 -6.39
N GLN A 123 3.15 21.40 -6.49
CA GLN A 123 4.24 20.88 -7.35
C GLN A 123 3.76 19.90 -8.41
N MET A 124 2.50 19.42 -8.34
CA MET A 124 1.95 18.44 -9.25
C MET A 124 0.64 18.87 -9.90
N SER A 125 0.63 18.88 -11.23
CA SER A 125 -0.60 19.01 -12.03
C SER A 125 -1.50 17.78 -11.89
N TYR A 126 -2.80 17.93 -12.14
CA TYR A 126 -3.73 16.80 -12.12
C TYR A 126 -3.38 15.77 -13.21
N GLY A 127 -2.89 16.23 -14.37
CA GLY A 127 -2.40 15.36 -15.43
C GLY A 127 -1.26 14.45 -14.96
N ALA A 128 -0.27 15.00 -14.24
CA ALA A 128 0.84 14.21 -13.70
C ALA A 128 0.39 13.26 -12.58
N GLN A 129 -0.53 13.68 -11.71
CA GLN A 129 -1.13 12.81 -10.68
C GLN A 129 -1.86 11.62 -11.32
N MET A 130 -2.75 11.87 -12.28
CA MET A 130 -3.59 10.83 -12.89
C MET A 130 -2.83 9.93 -13.86
N LEU A 131 -2.12 10.52 -14.83
CA LEU A 131 -1.47 9.78 -15.92
C LEU A 131 -0.08 9.26 -15.54
N GLY A 132 0.52 9.84 -14.49
CA GLY A 132 1.79 9.42 -13.93
C GLY A 132 1.60 8.60 -12.66
N LEU A 133 1.37 9.27 -11.54
CA LEU A 133 1.44 8.67 -10.20
C LEU A 133 0.40 7.56 -9.98
N ALA A 134 -0.86 7.80 -10.32
CA ALA A 134 -1.91 6.79 -10.15
C ALA A 134 -1.67 5.55 -11.02
N VAL A 135 -1.22 5.73 -12.28
CA VAL A 135 -0.84 4.61 -13.17
C VAL A 135 0.31 3.79 -12.55
N HIS A 136 1.30 4.47 -11.98
CA HIS A 136 2.42 3.81 -11.31
C HIS A 136 1.95 3.00 -10.11
N ASN A 137 1.05 3.55 -9.29
CA ASN A 137 0.52 2.84 -8.11
C ASN A 137 -0.12 1.49 -8.45
N PHE A 138 -0.72 1.34 -9.65
CA PHE A 138 -1.21 0.06 -10.13
C PHE A 138 -0.08 -0.86 -10.56
N LEU A 139 0.89 -0.35 -11.32
CA LEU A 139 1.89 -1.16 -12.00
C LEU A 139 3.00 -1.62 -11.06
N SER A 140 3.41 -0.80 -10.09
CA SER A 140 4.34 -1.18 -9.03
C SER A 140 3.75 -2.28 -8.13
N ALA A 141 2.50 -2.11 -7.70
CA ALA A 141 1.76 -3.13 -6.95
C ALA A 141 1.58 -4.43 -7.74
N ALA A 142 1.22 -4.33 -9.03
CA ALA A 142 1.10 -5.50 -9.91
C ALA A 142 2.43 -6.24 -10.08
N ALA A 143 3.55 -5.51 -10.19
CA ALA A 143 4.88 -6.11 -10.29
C ALA A 143 5.26 -6.88 -9.02
N GLY A 144 4.99 -6.33 -7.83
CA GLY A 144 5.20 -7.01 -6.55
C GLY A 144 4.38 -8.29 -6.43
N LEU A 145 3.09 -8.24 -6.80
CA LEU A 145 2.22 -9.43 -6.83
C LEU A 145 2.66 -10.46 -7.88
N ALA A 146 3.11 -10.03 -9.05
CA ALA A 146 3.63 -10.91 -10.08
C ALA A 146 4.87 -11.69 -9.56
N ALA A 147 5.80 -10.99 -8.89
CA ALA A 147 6.94 -11.62 -8.23
C ALA A 147 6.52 -12.63 -7.15
N ALA A 148 5.53 -12.29 -6.31
CA ALA A 148 4.96 -13.21 -5.33
C ALA A 148 4.32 -14.44 -6.00
N GLY A 149 3.58 -14.27 -7.09
CA GLY A 149 3.01 -15.36 -7.87
C GLY A 149 4.06 -16.27 -8.51
N ALA A 150 5.17 -15.69 -9.00
CA ALA A 150 6.32 -16.44 -9.50
C ALA A 150 6.96 -17.29 -8.38
N LEU A 151 7.14 -16.71 -7.19
CA LEU A 151 7.63 -17.44 -6.01
C LEU A 151 6.71 -18.61 -5.63
N MET A 152 5.39 -18.36 -5.55
CA MET A 152 4.41 -19.42 -5.24
C MET A 152 4.50 -20.59 -6.25
N ARG A 153 4.64 -20.28 -7.55
CA ARG A 153 4.79 -21.29 -8.60
C ARG A 153 6.11 -22.04 -8.51
N ALA A 154 7.20 -21.38 -8.10
CA ALA A 154 8.48 -22.04 -7.87
C ALA A 154 8.39 -23.13 -6.78
N PHE A 155 7.73 -22.82 -5.66
CA PHE A 155 7.49 -23.79 -4.59
C PHE A 155 6.54 -24.92 -5.03
N ALA A 156 5.49 -24.60 -5.79
CA ALA A 156 4.55 -25.60 -6.28
C ALA A 156 5.16 -26.56 -7.33
N GLY A 157 6.01 -26.03 -8.21
CA GLY A 157 6.64 -26.79 -9.30
C GLY A 157 7.94 -27.51 -8.91
N GLY A 158 8.43 -27.34 -7.69
CA GLY A 158 9.68 -27.96 -7.22
C GLY A 158 10.94 -27.40 -7.90
N GLY A 159 10.92 -26.15 -8.39
CA GLY A 159 12.08 -25.54 -9.04
C GLY A 159 11.78 -24.28 -9.86
N LEU A 160 12.83 -23.72 -10.47
CA LEU A 160 12.83 -22.41 -11.15
C LEU A 160 12.80 -22.49 -12.69
N ARG A 161 12.44 -23.65 -13.26
CA ARG A 161 12.49 -23.85 -14.72
C ARG A 161 11.52 -22.94 -15.47
N THR A 162 10.27 -22.87 -15.01
CA THR A 162 9.22 -22.04 -15.61
C THR A 162 8.36 -21.41 -14.53
N LEU A 163 8.18 -20.09 -14.58
CA LEU A 163 7.45 -19.32 -13.57
C LEU A 163 6.16 -18.69 -14.11
N GLY A 164 5.61 -19.20 -15.22
CA GLY A 164 4.47 -18.58 -15.89
C GLY A 164 4.90 -17.47 -16.85
N ASN A 165 4.08 -16.42 -16.97
CA ASN A 165 4.30 -15.33 -17.91
C ASN A 165 4.03 -13.99 -17.20
N VAL A 166 5.06 -13.17 -17.07
CA VAL A 166 4.97 -11.89 -16.34
C VAL A 166 3.90 -10.97 -16.91
N HIS A 167 3.73 -10.93 -18.23
CA HIS A 167 2.73 -10.07 -18.86
C HIS A 167 1.30 -10.53 -18.57
N VAL A 168 1.07 -11.85 -18.54
CA VAL A 168 -0.22 -12.43 -18.14
C VAL A 168 -0.53 -12.09 -16.68
N ASP A 169 0.46 -12.23 -15.79
CA ASP A 169 0.27 -11.92 -14.38
C ASP A 169 -0.06 -10.44 -14.18
N LEU A 170 0.71 -9.53 -14.80
CA LEU A 170 0.45 -8.08 -14.72
C LEU A 170 -0.96 -7.71 -15.19
N VAL A 171 -1.40 -8.24 -16.33
CA VAL A 171 -2.75 -7.99 -16.86
C VAL A 171 -3.80 -8.52 -15.89
N ARG A 172 -3.66 -9.76 -15.42
CA ARG A 172 -4.69 -10.39 -14.59
C ARG A 172 -4.74 -9.81 -13.19
N ILE A 173 -3.62 -9.49 -12.58
CA ILE A 173 -3.56 -8.79 -11.29
C ILE A 173 -4.23 -7.42 -11.42
N THR A 174 -3.95 -6.68 -12.48
CA THR A 174 -4.57 -5.36 -12.67
C THR A 174 -6.09 -5.49 -12.87
N LEU A 175 -6.55 -6.37 -13.77
CA LEU A 175 -7.96 -6.47 -14.14
C LEU A 175 -8.84 -7.20 -13.12
N TYR A 176 -8.35 -8.28 -12.51
CA TYR A 176 -9.15 -9.15 -11.64
C TYR A 176 -8.95 -8.87 -10.14
N LEU A 177 -8.06 -7.94 -9.78
CA LEU A 177 -7.79 -7.60 -8.39
C LEU A 177 -7.72 -6.09 -8.16
N LEU A 178 -6.70 -5.43 -8.70
CA LEU A 178 -6.40 -4.03 -8.32
C LEU A 178 -7.49 -3.07 -8.78
N LEU A 179 -7.83 -3.08 -10.07
CA LEU A 179 -8.81 -2.17 -10.65
C LEU A 179 -10.22 -2.30 -10.04
N PRO A 180 -10.82 -3.51 -9.91
CA PRO A 180 -12.18 -3.61 -9.37
C PRO A 180 -12.25 -3.18 -7.90
N VAL A 181 -11.25 -3.55 -7.07
CA VAL A 181 -11.26 -3.17 -5.66
C VAL A 181 -10.99 -1.68 -5.50
N ALA A 182 -10.00 -1.12 -6.20
CA ALA A 182 -9.72 0.32 -6.16
C ALA A 182 -10.91 1.14 -6.66
N PHE A 183 -11.63 0.68 -7.68
CA PHE A 183 -12.83 1.35 -8.19
C PHE A 183 -13.96 1.36 -7.15
N ILE A 184 -14.24 0.23 -6.50
CA ILE A 184 -15.26 0.14 -5.44
C ILE A 184 -14.87 1.03 -4.25
N ALA A 185 -13.62 0.95 -3.79
CA ALA A 185 -13.11 1.77 -2.70
C ALA A 185 -13.19 3.26 -3.03
N ALA A 186 -12.83 3.68 -4.25
CA ALA A 186 -12.94 5.06 -4.69
C ALA A 186 -14.39 5.57 -4.63
N ILE A 187 -15.37 4.75 -5.01
CA ILE A 187 -16.80 5.11 -4.89
C ILE A 187 -17.19 5.31 -3.42
N LEU A 188 -16.76 4.42 -2.52
CA LEU A 188 -17.03 4.54 -1.09
C LEU A 188 -16.38 5.80 -0.49
N LEU A 189 -15.17 6.14 -0.92
CA LEU A 189 -14.45 7.36 -0.53
C LEU A 189 -15.17 8.62 -1.05
N ILE A 190 -15.62 8.62 -2.31
CA ILE A 190 -16.43 9.73 -2.88
C ILE A 190 -17.71 9.93 -2.08
N ALA A 191 -18.44 8.83 -1.80
CA ALA A 191 -19.66 8.86 -1.00
C ALA A 191 -19.41 9.39 0.43
N SER A 192 -18.17 9.30 0.92
CA SER A 192 -17.75 9.77 2.23
C SER A 192 -17.13 11.18 2.22
N GLY A 193 -17.03 11.84 1.05
CA GLY A 193 -16.59 13.23 0.93
C GLY A 193 -15.21 13.46 0.29
N VAL A 194 -14.55 12.41 -0.23
CA VAL A 194 -13.29 12.53 -0.97
C VAL A 194 -13.58 13.12 -2.37
N PRO A 195 -12.90 14.20 -2.79
CA PRO A 195 -13.18 14.83 -4.06
C PRO A 195 -12.71 13.98 -5.25
N MET A 196 -13.49 14.04 -6.33
CA MET A 196 -13.14 13.49 -7.63
C MET A 196 -13.51 14.51 -8.71
N THR A 197 -12.65 15.51 -8.91
CA THR A 197 -12.93 16.65 -9.81
C THR A 197 -11.68 17.11 -10.55
N LEU A 198 -11.86 17.73 -11.72
CA LEU A 198 -10.79 18.40 -12.49
C LEU A 198 -10.89 19.93 -12.42
N ALA A 199 -11.77 20.46 -11.56
CA ALA A 199 -11.90 21.89 -11.35
C ALA A 199 -10.63 22.49 -10.69
N PRO A 200 -10.30 23.77 -10.98
CA PRO A 200 -9.22 24.48 -10.30
C PRO A 200 -9.44 24.58 -8.79
N ALA A 201 -8.43 25.10 -8.08
CA ALA A 201 -8.55 25.42 -6.67
C ALA A 201 -9.83 26.25 -6.38
N ALA A 202 -10.53 25.91 -5.30
CA ALA A 202 -11.68 26.70 -4.85
C ALA A 202 -11.19 27.92 -4.08
N HIS A 203 -11.60 29.11 -4.48
CA HIS A 203 -11.37 30.33 -3.70
C HIS A 203 -12.60 30.59 -2.82
N VAL A 204 -12.42 30.47 -1.51
CA VAL A 204 -13.51 30.59 -0.51
C VAL A 204 -13.28 31.84 0.34
N HIS A 205 -14.30 32.70 0.41
CA HIS A 205 -14.32 33.81 1.36
C HIS A 205 -14.64 33.28 2.75
N THR A 206 -13.72 33.47 3.69
CA THR A 206 -13.84 32.94 5.05
C THR A 206 -14.71 33.85 5.92
N LEU A 207 -15.32 33.28 6.96
CA LEU A 207 -16.13 34.03 7.92
C LEU A 207 -15.35 35.14 8.65
N ALA A 208 -14.02 34.99 8.75
CA ALA A 208 -13.12 35.98 9.33
C ALA A 208 -12.70 37.09 8.34
N GLY A 209 -13.24 37.10 7.12
CA GLY A 209 -13.02 38.15 6.12
C GLY A 209 -11.79 37.97 5.21
N GLY A 210 -11.21 36.77 5.14
CA GLY A 210 -10.09 36.45 4.24
C GLY A 210 -10.52 35.64 3.01
N VAL A 211 -9.58 35.39 2.09
CA VAL A 211 -9.76 34.42 0.99
C VAL A 211 -8.81 33.25 1.20
N GLN A 212 -9.34 32.04 1.15
CA GLN A 212 -8.55 30.81 1.20
C GLN A 212 -8.65 30.08 -0.14
N ALA A 213 -7.49 29.69 -0.68
CA ALA A 213 -7.43 28.76 -1.81
C ALA A 213 -7.44 27.33 -1.28
N ILE A 214 -8.38 26.52 -1.77
CA ILE A 214 -8.58 25.13 -1.38
C ILE A 214 -8.18 24.26 -2.58
N ALA A 215 -7.06 23.56 -2.45
CA ALA A 215 -6.62 22.57 -3.41
C ALA A 215 -7.64 21.41 -3.49
N ARG A 216 -7.94 20.96 -4.71
CA ARG A 216 -8.85 19.86 -5.00
C ARG A 216 -8.23 19.00 -6.10
N GLY A 217 -8.95 17.98 -6.56
CA GLY A 217 -8.48 17.15 -7.66
C GLY A 217 -9.20 15.81 -7.75
N PRO A 218 -8.72 14.91 -8.62
CA PRO A 218 -9.21 13.55 -8.77
C PRO A 218 -8.59 12.64 -7.69
N VAL A 219 -8.95 12.85 -6.43
CA VAL A 219 -8.26 12.26 -5.27
C VAL A 219 -8.69 10.82 -5.01
N ALA A 220 -9.99 10.53 -5.09
CA ALA A 220 -10.57 9.27 -4.58
C ALA A 220 -9.96 7.99 -5.17
N LEU A 221 -9.71 7.96 -6.49
CA LEU A 221 -9.12 6.78 -7.12
C LEU A 221 -7.66 6.60 -6.71
N GLN A 222 -6.92 7.71 -6.61
CA GLN A 222 -5.52 7.67 -6.20
C GLN A 222 -5.40 7.24 -4.73
N GLU A 223 -6.29 7.70 -3.87
CA GLU A 223 -6.40 7.25 -2.47
C GLU A 223 -6.66 5.74 -2.40
N ALA A 224 -7.65 5.25 -3.14
CA ALA A 224 -7.99 3.84 -3.13
C ALA A 224 -6.82 2.93 -3.55
N ILE A 225 -6.13 3.26 -4.65
CA ILE A 225 -5.00 2.45 -5.12
C ILE A 225 -3.73 2.66 -4.31
N LYS A 226 -3.48 3.86 -3.76
CA LYS A 226 -2.27 4.07 -2.96
C LYS A 226 -2.32 3.21 -1.70
N GLU A 227 -3.50 3.03 -1.09
CA GLU A 227 -3.66 2.16 0.07
C GLU A 227 -3.70 0.68 -0.33
N PHE A 228 -4.54 0.31 -1.30
CA PHE A 228 -4.71 -1.09 -1.68
C PHE A 228 -3.46 -1.72 -2.31
N GLY A 229 -2.69 -0.92 -3.05
CA GLY A 229 -1.41 -1.33 -3.64
C GLY A 229 -0.21 -1.15 -2.71
N THR A 230 -0.44 -0.77 -1.44
CA THR A 230 0.58 -0.43 -0.43
C THR A 230 1.68 0.49 -0.99
N ASN A 231 1.25 1.57 -1.65
CA ASN A 231 2.11 2.58 -2.24
C ASN A 231 2.27 3.82 -1.36
N GLY A 232 1.15 4.33 -0.81
CA GLY A 232 1.07 5.44 0.16
C GLY A 232 1.42 6.85 -0.31
N GLY A 233 1.63 7.10 -1.61
CA GLY A 233 1.87 8.45 -2.13
C GLY A 233 0.61 9.34 -2.12
N GLY A 234 0.55 10.32 -1.22
CA GLY A 234 -0.60 11.18 -1.02
C GLY A 234 -0.86 12.18 -2.14
N PHE A 235 -2.12 12.54 -2.35
CA PHE A 235 -2.51 13.59 -3.28
C PHE A 235 -2.20 14.99 -2.72
N PHE A 236 -2.19 15.15 -1.39
CA PHE A 236 -1.79 16.35 -0.68
C PHE A 236 -0.60 16.06 0.24
N ASN A 237 0.10 17.10 0.67
CA ASN A 237 1.30 16.97 1.51
C ASN A 237 1.00 16.28 2.86
N ALA A 238 -0.18 16.53 3.42
CA ALA A 238 -0.63 15.89 4.64
C ALA A 238 -1.09 14.43 4.44
N ASN A 239 -1.09 13.92 3.20
CA ASN A 239 -1.41 12.54 2.86
C ASN A 239 -2.77 12.11 3.45
N ALA A 240 -2.89 10.89 3.99
CA ALA A 240 -4.09 10.37 4.63
C ALA A 240 -4.51 11.14 5.89
N ALA A 241 -3.76 12.15 6.36
CA ALA A 241 -4.23 13.09 7.38
C ALA A 241 -5.11 14.18 6.75
N HIS A 242 -5.01 14.43 5.44
CA HIS A 242 -5.77 15.48 4.78
C HIS A 242 -7.29 15.15 4.75
N PRO A 243 -8.20 16.09 5.07
CA PRO A 243 -9.65 15.85 5.03
C PRO A 243 -10.21 15.42 3.67
N PHE A 244 -9.53 15.79 2.59
CA PHE A 244 -9.89 15.34 1.24
C PHE A 244 -9.24 14.02 0.82
N GLU A 245 -8.41 13.39 1.65
CA GLU A 245 -7.94 12.02 1.39
C GLU A 245 -8.69 11.06 2.31
N ASN A 246 -8.83 11.42 3.58
CA ASN A 246 -9.49 10.60 4.59
C ASN A 246 -10.42 11.44 5.48
N PRO A 247 -11.69 11.64 5.07
CA PRO A 247 -12.60 12.61 5.69
C PRO A 247 -13.13 12.18 7.06
N THR A 248 -13.25 10.87 7.32
CA THR A 248 -13.99 10.34 8.48
C THR A 248 -13.28 9.18 9.17
N ALA A 249 -13.65 8.88 10.41
CA ALA A 249 -13.22 7.66 11.11
C ALA A 249 -13.56 6.36 10.35
N TRP A 250 -14.65 6.37 9.56
CA TRP A 250 -15.05 5.23 8.72
C TRP A 250 -14.10 5.04 7.54
N THR A 251 -13.77 6.11 6.81
CA THR A 251 -12.82 6.03 5.69
C THR A 251 -11.44 5.60 6.18
N ASN A 252 -11.05 6.01 7.39
CA ASN A 252 -9.82 5.56 8.00
C ASN A 252 -9.80 4.05 8.30
N LEU A 253 -10.93 3.46 8.71
CA LEU A 253 -11.06 2.01 8.85
C LEU A 253 -10.98 1.30 7.49
N LEU A 254 -11.58 1.89 6.44
CA LEU A 254 -11.50 1.39 5.07
C LEU A 254 -10.05 1.40 4.57
N ASP A 255 -9.31 2.49 4.78
CA ASP A 255 -7.90 2.61 4.38
C ASP A 255 -7.03 1.57 5.10
N ILE A 256 -7.19 1.40 6.42
CA ILE A 256 -6.51 0.33 7.17
C ILE A 256 -6.83 -1.06 6.58
N TRP A 257 -8.07 -1.29 6.18
CA TRP A 257 -8.46 -2.53 5.52
C TRP A 257 -7.77 -2.70 4.16
N LEU A 258 -7.73 -1.65 3.33
CA LEU A 258 -7.08 -1.66 2.02
C LEU A 258 -5.57 -1.95 2.15
N ILE A 259 -4.90 -1.31 3.12
CA ILE A 259 -3.49 -1.51 3.45
C ILE A 259 -3.17 -2.97 3.78
N LEU A 260 -3.99 -3.60 4.63
CA LEU A 260 -3.63 -4.89 5.25
C LEU A 260 -4.12 -6.13 4.48
N VAL A 261 -5.24 -6.02 3.76
CA VAL A 261 -5.99 -7.21 3.29
C VAL A 261 -5.19 -8.05 2.29
N ILE A 262 -4.43 -7.44 1.37
CA ILE A 262 -3.59 -8.19 0.42
C ILE A 262 -2.45 -8.89 1.15
N GLY A 263 -1.77 -8.19 2.07
CA GLY A 263 -0.67 -8.75 2.85
C GLY A 263 -1.07 -10.03 3.58
N PHE A 264 -2.27 -10.07 4.17
CA PHE A 264 -2.80 -11.28 4.81
C PHE A 264 -3.41 -12.31 3.84
N ALA A 265 -3.89 -11.89 2.67
CA ALA A 265 -4.41 -12.80 1.65
C ALA A 265 -3.30 -13.62 0.97
N LEU A 266 -2.09 -13.06 0.85
CA LEU A 266 -0.97 -13.70 0.16
C LEU A 266 -0.45 -14.98 0.84
N PRO A 267 -0.27 -15.06 2.17
CA PRO A 267 0.04 -16.31 2.86
C PRO A 267 -1.02 -17.39 2.64
N VAL A 268 -2.30 -17.00 2.61
CA VAL A 268 -3.41 -17.91 2.32
C VAL A 268 -3.30 -18.41 0.88
N ALA A 269 -3.05 -17.53 -0.09
CA ALA A 269 -2.85 -17.87 -1.49
C ALA A 269 -1.64 -18.80 -1.67
N PHE A 270 -0.52 -18.51 -1.01
CA PHE A 270 0.69 -19.34 -1.00
C PHE A 270 0.38 -20.76 -0.52
N GLY A 271 -0.33 -20.91 0.60
CA GLY A 271 -0.74 -22.22 1.12
C GLY A 271 -1.64 -23.01 0.17
N HIS A 272 -2.45 -22.35 -0.65
CA HIS A 272 -3.28 -22.98 -1.67
C HIS A 272 -2.47 -23.36 -2.93
N VAL A 273 -1.66 -22.44 -3.45
CA VAL A 273 -0.87 -22.66 -4.68
C VAL A 273 0.20 -23.73 -4.44
N ALA A 274 0.93 -23.65 -3.32
CA ALA A 274 1.96 -24.63 -2.97
C ALA A 274 1.41 -25.97 -2.44
N GLY A 275 0.08 -26.13 -2.32
CA GLY A 275 -0.54 -27.35 -1.81
C GLY A 275 -0.32 -27.63 -0.31
N ARG A 276 0.27 -26.68 0.43
CA ARG A 276 0.64 -26.81 1.86
C ARG A 276 -0.06 -25.73 2.70
N ARG A 277 -1.37 -25.89 2.93
CA ARG A 277 -2.20 -24.92 3.68
C ARG A 277 -1.68 -24.61 5.08
N ARG A 278 -1.04 -25.57 5.75
CA ARG A 278 -0.45 -25.40 7.09
C ARG A 278 0.69 -24.37 7.08
N ASN A 279 1.51 -24.35 6.03
CA ASN A 279 2.63 -23.42 5.90
C ASN A 279 2.12 -21.99 5.69
N GLY A 280 1.15 -21.81 4.79
CA GLY A 280 0.48 -20.51 4.61
C GLY A 280 -0.18 -19.98 5.89
N ARG A 281 -0.82 -20.87 6.67
CA ARG A 281 -1.40 -20.51 7.98
C ARG A 281 -0.33 -20.13 9.01
N ALA A 282 0.81 -20.81 9.04
CA ALA A 282 1.91 -20.47 9.94
C ALA A 282 2.44 -19.05 9.66
N LEU A 283 2.69 -18.72 8.39
CA LEU A 283 3.11 -17.38 7.98
C LEU A 283 2.06 -16.32 8.37
N PHE A 284 0.78 -16.58 8.09
CA PHE A 284 -0.33 -15.70 8.45
C PHE A 284 -0.36 -15.40 9.96
N VAL A 285 -0.24 -16.44 10.81
CA VAL A 285 -0.31 -16.28 12.26
C VAL A 285 0.88 -15.48 12.78
N VAL A 286 2.09 -15.74 12.30
CA VAL A 286 3.29 -14.99 12.70
C VAL A 286 3.13 -13.50 12.36
N MET A 287 2.70 -13.20 11.14
CA MET A 287 2.42 -11.82 10.71
C MET A 287 1.37 -11.13 11.59
N ALA A 288 0.28 -11.84 11.90
CA ALA A 288 -0.82 -11.31 12.70
C ALA A 288 -0.38 -10.99 14.14
N VAL A 289 0.43 -11.86 14.75
CA VAL A 289 0.96 -11.65 16.11
C VAL A 289 1.88 -10.43 16.14
N ILE A 290 2.82 -10.32 15.20
CA ILE A 290 3.76 -9.19 15.15
C ILE A 290 2.99 -7.87 14.98
N LEU A 291 2.07 -7.81 14.01
CA LEU A 291 1.27 -6.62 13.74
C LEU A 291 0.41 -6.23 14.95
N ALA A 292 -0.28 -7.19 15.59
CA ALA A 292 -1.12 -6.93 16.75
C ALA A 292 -0.29 -6.40 17.94
N CYS A 293 0.89 -6.99 18.20
CA CYS A 293 1.82 -6.49 19.20
C CYS A 293 2.28 -5.05 18.89
N GLY A 294 2.57 -4.75 17.62
CA GLY A 294 2.89 -3.40 17.17
C GLY A 294 1.76 -2.39 17.43
N MET A 295 0.55 -2.71 17.01
CA MET A 295 -0.63 -1.85 17.15
C MET A 295 -0.96 -1.58 18.61
N LEU A 296 -0.97 -2.63 19.44
CA LEU A 296 -1.23 -2.53 20.87
C LEU A 296 -0.11 -1.79 21.60
N GLY A 297 1.15 -2.08 21.26
CA GLY A 297 2.33 -1.42 21.84
C GLY A 297 2.37 0.07 21.53
N ALA A 298 2.17 0.44 20.26
CA ALA A 298 2.09 1.85 19.85
C ALA A 298 0.91 2.57 20.49
N TYR A 299 -0.28 1.94 20.55
CA TYR A 299 -1.42 2.55 21.22
C TYR A 299 -1.19 2.69 22.73
N ALA A 300 -0.58 1.70 23.39
CA ALA A 300 -0.24 1.79 24.80
C ALA A 300 0.74 2.94 25.08
N ALA A 301 1.76 3.09 24.24
CA ALA A 301 2.74 4.18 24.33
C ALA A 301 2.07 5.55 24.14
N GLU A 302 1.31 5.74 23.07
CA GLU A 302 0.68 7.04 22.77
C GLU A 302 -0.51 7.37 23.68
N ALA A 303 -1.13 6.37 24.30
CA ALA A 303 -2.16 6.60 25.31
C ALA A 303 -1.61 7.16 26.62
N ALA A 304 -0.28 7.11 26.84
CA ALA A 304 0.35 7.87 27.91
C ALA A 304 0.37 9.36 27.56
N ASN A 305 0.15 10.22 28.55
CA ASN A 305 0.27 11.66 28.33
C ASN A 305 1.72 12.01 27.99
N ASN A 306 1.91 13.02 27.13
CA ASN A 306 3.22 13.59 26.92
C ASN A 306 3.69 14.24 28.23
N PRO A 307 4.78 13.77 28.86
CA PRO A 307 5.21 14.26 30.16
C PRO A 307 5.54 15.75 30.12
N ILE A 308 6.05 16.27 29.01
CA ILE A 308 6.38 17.69 28.86
C ILE A 308 5.10 18.55 28.91
N LEU A 309 4.04 18.11 28.23
CA LEU A 309 2.74 18.81 28.24
C LEU A 309 2.07 18.74 29.62
N VAL A 310 2.21 17.61 30.33
CA VAL A 310 1.71 17.46 31.71
C VAL A 310 2.42 18.44 32.65
N HIS A 311 3.76 18.51 32.59
CA HIS A 311 4.53 19.44 33.43
C HIS A 311 4.24 20.90 33.11
N ALA A 312 3.93 21.22 31.85
CA ALA A 312 3.52 22.56 31.44
C ALA A 312 2.07 22.91 31.82
N GLY A 313 1.29 21.98 32.40
CA GLY A 313 -0.13 22.18 32.69
C GLY A 313 -1.03 22.25 31.45
N LEU A 314 -0.53 21.79 30.29
CA LEU A 314 -1.20 21.84 28.99
C LEU A 314 -1.83 20.50 28.56
N ALA A 315 -1.82 19.50 29.44
CA ALA A 315 -2.44 18.20 29.20
C ALA A 315 -3.97 18.28 29.32
N ALA A 316 -4.61 18.86 28.30
CA ALA A 316 -6.06 19.03 28.24
C ALA A 316 -6.83 17.71 27.97
N HIS A 317 -6.17 16.71 27.35
CA HIS A 317 -6.77 15.44 26.97
C HIS A 317 -5.86 14.25 27.32
N PRO A 318 -6.42 13.06 27.61
CA PRO A 318 -5.62 11.88 27.87
C PRO A 318 -4.91 11.38 26.60
N GLY A 319 -3.59 11.21 26.70
CA GLY A 319 -2.69 10.70 25.67
C GLY A 319 -2.06 11.80 24.78
N ASN A 320 -1.19 11.39 23.86
CA ASN A 320 -0.47 12.29 22.96
C ASN A 320 -1.28 12.61 21.69
N MET A 321 -1.86 13.80 21.63
CA MET A 321 -2.58 14.29 20.44
C MET A 321 -1.71 15.11 19.48
N VAL A 322 -0.43 15.35 19.80
CA VAL A 322 0.47 16.07 18.88
C VAL A 322 0.69 15.22 17.62
N GLY A 323 0.50 15.84 16.45
CA GLY A 323 0.58 15.17 15.15
C GLY A 323 -0.57 14.20 14.87
N LYS A 324 -1.66 14.21 15.65
CA LYS A 324 -2.85 13.37 15.43
C LYS A 324 -4.04 14.20 15.00
N GLU A 325 -4.94 13.58 14.25
CA GLU A 325 -6.19 14.20 13.84
C GLU A 325 -7.30 13.92 14.84
N ALA A 326 -8.11 14.95 15.14
CA ALA A 326 -9.26 14.83 16.02
C ALA A 326 -10.31 13.83 15.50
N ARG A 327 -10.40 13.67 14.16
CA ARG A 327 -11.28 12.69 13.48
C ARG A 327 -10.98 11.24 13.86
N PHE A 328 -9.72 10.92 14.13
CA PHE A 328 -9.24 9.55 14.31
C PHE A 328 -8.92 9.27 15.79
N GLY A 329 -8.42 10.28 16.50
CA GLY A 329 -7.87 10.12 17.84
C GLY A 329 -6.68 9.18 17.86
N ILE A 330 -6.24 8.80 19.07
CA ILE A 330 -4.97 8.09 19.25
C ILE A 330 -5.02 6.66 18.69
N ALA A 331 -6.05 5.89 19.04
CA ALA A 331 -6.11 4.47 18.71
C ALA A 331 -6.10 4.22 17.20
N GLN A 332 -6.91 4.97 16.45
CA GLN A 332 -6.94 4.83 14.99
C GLN A 332 -5.66 5.33 14.34
N SER A 333 -5.08 6.43 14.85
CA SER A 333 -3.81 6.96 14.34
C SER A 333 -2.66 5.97 14.53
N THR A 334 -2.51 5.37 15.71
CA THR A 334 -1.47 4.37 15.96
C THR A 334 -1.70 3.09 15.17
N THR A 335 -2.96 2.68 14.99
CA THR A 335 -3.32 1.50 14.19
C THR A 335 -2.94 1.71 12.73
N PHE A 336 -3.29 2.86 12.16
CA PHE A 336 -2.94 3.23 10.79
C PHE A 336 -1.43 3.32 10.60
N ASN A 337 -0.72 3.98 11.52
CA ASN A 337 0.72 4.13 11.45
C ASN A 337 1.45 2.77 11.44
N ILE A 338 1.05 1.84 12.33
CA ILE A 338 1.61 0.49 12.37
C ILE A 338 1.17 -0.33 11.16
N ALA A 339 -0.06 -0.17 10.67
CA ALA A 339 -0.49 -0.82 9.43
C ALA A 339 0.39 -0.36 8.25
N ALA A 340 0.57 0.94 8.07
CA ALA A 340 1.34 1.51 6.96
C ALA A 340 2.83 1.18 7.03
N THR A 341 3.43 1.21 8.23
CA THR A 341 4.85 0.86 8.43
C THR A 341 5.12 -0.64 8.40
N GLY A 342 4.17 -1.47 8.87
CA GLY A 342 4.24 -2.93 8.79
C GLY A 342 4.00 -3.51 7.40
N THR A 343 3.40 -2.71 6.50
CA THR A 343 3.09 -3.09 5.12
C THR A 343 3.87 -2.34 4.06
N SER A 344 4.93 -1.60 4.42
CA SER A 344 5.65 -0.75 3.46
C SER A 344 4.78 0.26 2.70
N THR A 345 3.55 0.54 3.17
CA THR A 345 2.66 1.46 2.46
C THR A 345 3.18 2.88 2.54
N GLY A 346 3.61 3.33 3.72
CA GLY A 346 4.12 4.70 3.88
C GLY A 346 3.06 5.80 3.85
N ALA A 347 1.76 5.47 3.77
CA ALA A 347 0.69 6.42 3.99
C ALA A 347 0.71 6.94 5.44
N VAL A 348 0.42 8.22 5.63
CA VAL A 348 0.53 8.89 6.94
C VAL A 348 -0.76 9.63 7.25
N ASN A 349 -1.55 9.12 8.20
CA ASN A 349 -2.72 9.82 8.73
C ASN A 349 -2.44 10.63 10.01
N SER A 350 -1.21 10.53 10.50
CA SER A 350 -0.73 11.13 11.73
C SER A 350 0.80 11.19 11.71
N MET A 351 1.36 12.32 12.09
CA MET A 351 2.79 12.62 11.92
C MET A 351 3.63 11.77 12.86
N THR A 352 4.30 10.74 12.33
CA THR A 352 5.14 9.80 13.09
C THR A 352 6.22 10.50 13.90
N ASP A 353 6.78 11.60 13.39
CA ASP A 353 7.81 12.40 14.07
C ASP A 353 7.31 13.04 15.37
N SER A 354 5.99 13.19 15.53
CA SER A 354 5.36 13.71 16.75
C SER A 354 4.93 12.62 17.74
N TYR A 355 5.23 11.35 17.47
CA TYR A 355 4.93 10.25 18.40
C TYR A 355 5.88 10.30 19.61
N LEU A 356 5.43 9.78 20.74
CA LEU A 356 6.30 9.50 21.88
C LEU A 356 7.36 8.47 21.49
N PRO A 357 8.52 8.44 22.19
CA PRO A 357 9.66 7.62 21.78
C PRO A 357 9.33 6.15 21.51
N LEU A 358 8.52 5.50 22.35
CA LEU A 358 8.12 4.10 22.14
C LEU A 358 7.10 3.93 21.01
N GLY A 359 6.23 4.92 20.78
CA GLY A 359 5.30 4.92 19.65
C GLY A 359 6.04 5.03 18.32
N GLY A 360 7.01 5.93 18.22
CA GLY A 360 7.89 6.07 17.06
C GLY A 360 8.82 4.87 16.87
N LEU A 361 9.34 4.30 17.95
CA LEU A 361 10.16 3.08 17.92
C LEU A 361 9.37 1.90 17.31
N ALA A 362 8.09 1.75 17.65
CA ALA A 362 7.26 0.69 17.09
C ALA A 362 7.15 0.80 15.55
N ALA A 363 6.95 2.02 15.03
CA ALA A 363 6.92 2.27 13.59
C ALA A 363 8.28 1.98 12.91
N LEU A 364 9.38 2.46 13.51
CA LEU A 364 10.73 2.19 13.02
C LEU A 364 11.06 0.70 13.03
N PHE A 365 10.68 -0.01 14.10
CA PHE A 365 10.88 -1.45 14.22
C PHE A 365 10.15 -2.21 13.10
N MET A 366 8.93 -1.84 12.77
CA MET A 366 8.16 -2.48 11.68
C MET A 366 8.86 -2.34 10.32
N MET A 367 9.40 -1.16 10.02
CA MET A 367 10.17 -0.93 8.79
C MET A 367 11.51 -1.69 8.81
N GLN A 368 12.27 -1.59 9.91
CA GLN A 368 13.60 -2.19 10.04
C GLN A 368 13.59 -3.72 10.15
N LEU A 369 12.47 -4.30 10.57
CA LEU A 369 12.25 -5.75 10.50
C LEU A 369 12.22 -6.27 9.05
N GLY A 370 12.15 -5.37 8.07
CA GLY A 370 12.11 -5.68 6.64
C GLY A 370 10.68 -5.74 6.09
N GLU A 371 9.72 -5.10 6.76
CA GLU A 371 8.34 -4.96 6.29
C GLU A 371 7.71 -6.33 5.98
N ILE A 372 7.76 -7.25 6.95
CA ILE A 372 7.30 -8.63 6.80
C ILE A 372 5.98 -8.92 7.53
N ALA A 373 5.33 -7.93 8.14
CA ALA A 373 4.21 -8.13 9.06
C ALA A 373 3.03 -7.17 8.79
N PRO A 374 2.13 -7.49 7.84
CA PRO A 374 2.22 -8.58 6.85
C PRO A 374 3.08 -8.23 5.63
N GLY A 375 3.57 -6.98 5.56
CA GLY A 375 4.40 -6.47 4.49
C GLY A 375 3.65 -6.00 3.25
N GLY A 376 4.39 -5.37 2.35
CA GLY A 376 3.85 -4.77 1.14
C GLY A 376 3.29 -5.78 0.15
N VAL A 377 2.55 -5.26 -0.82
CA VAL A 377 1.85 -6.01 -1.86
C VAL A 377 2.85 -6.86 -2.67
N GLY A 378 2.87 -8.15 -2.34
CA GLY A 378 3.84 -9.12 -2.82
C GLY A 378 5.13 -9.16 -2.00
N ALA A 379 5.68 -7.99 -1.65
CA ALA A 379 6.94 -7.86 -0.94
C ALA A 379 7.00 -8.54 0.42
N GLY A 380 5.94 -8.39 1.21
CA GLY A 380 5.82 -9.04 2.49
C GLY A 380 5.90 -10.56 2.41
N LEU A 381 5.31 -11.16 1.36
CA LEU A 381 5.31 -12.61 1.18
C LEU A 381 6.71 -13.13 0.87
N TYR A 382 7.41 -12.57 -0.12
CA TYR A 382 8.75 -13.05 -0.42
C TYR A 382 9.73 -12.75 0.72
N GLY A 383 9.55 -11.63 1.44
CA GLY A 383 10.31 -11.29 2.64
C GLY A 383 10.13 -12.34 3.74
N ILE A 384 8.90 -12.63 4.15
CA ILE A 384 8.65 -13.62 5.22
C ILE A 384 9.11 -15.02 4.83
N VAL A 385 9.00 -15.38 3.54
CA VAL A 385 9.47 -16.69 3.05
C VAL A 385 10.98 -16.78 3.15
N LEU A 386 11.72 -15.71 2.84
CA LEU A 386 13.18 -15.68 3.05
C LEU A 386 13.54 -15.88 4.53
N PHE A 387 12.85 -15.21 5.45
CA PHE A 387 13.04 -15.43 6.89
C PHE A 387 12.66 -16.85 7.33
N ALA A 388 11.61 -17.43 6.75
CA ALA A 388 11.20 -18.80 7.02
C ALA A 388 12.26 -19.82 6.55
N LEU A 389 12.86 -19.61 5.37
CA LEU A 389 13.97 -20.44 4.87
C LEU A 389 15.19 -20.34 5.80
N LEU A 390 15.53 -19.14 6.28
CA LEU A 390 16.59 -18.95 7.25
C LEU A 390 16.28 -19.66 8.59
N ALA A 391 15.04 -19.57 9.06
CA ALA A 391 14.61 -20.24 10.29
C ALA A 391 14.67 -21.77 10.17
N VAL A 392 14.22 -22.33 9.04
CA VAL A 392 14.31 -23.76 8.74
C VAL A 392 15.78 -24.21 8.65
N PHE A 393 16.64 -23.41 8.02
CA PHE A 393 18.08 -23.66 7.96
C PHE A 393 18.70 -23.78 9.36
N VAL A 394 18.43 -22.80 10.24
CA VAL A 394 18.94 -22.80 11.62
C VAL A 394 18.36 -23.96 12.42
N ALA A 395 17.06 -24.26 12.28
CA ALA A 395 16.42 -25.38 12.98
C ALA A 395 16.99 -26.74 12.54
N GLY A 396 17.22 -26.93 11.23
CA GLY A 396 17.86 -28.13 10.69
C GLY A 396 19.27 -28.32 11.26
N LEU A 397 20.06 -27.24 11.29
CA LEU A 397 21.39 -27.23 11.88
C LEU A 397 21.38 -27.61 13.37
N MET A 398 20.44 -27.08 14.15
CA MET A 398 20.30 -27.39 15.58
C MET A 398 19.93 -28.85 15.86
N VAL A 399 19.18 -29.49 14.95
CA VAL A 399 18.76 -30.90 15.08
C VAL A 399 19.71 -31.85 14.34
N GLY A 400 20.73 -31.32 13.64
CA GLY A 400 21.71 -32.11 12.88
C GLY A 400 21.12 -32.77 11.63
N ARG A 401 20.09 -32.17 11.02
CA ARG A 401 19.46 -32.64 9.77
C ARG A 401 19.63 -31.63 8.65
N THR A 402 19.53 -32.10 7.41
CA THR A 402 19.44 -31.22 6.25
C THR A 402 18.19 -30.32 6.37
N PRO A 403 18.29 -29.03 6.03
CA PRO A 403 17.13 -28.13 6.00
C PRO A 403 16.08 -28.60 4.99
N GLU A 404 14.82 -28.75 5.42
CA GLU A 404 13.70 -29.23 4.61
C GLU A 404 12.40 -28.46 4.89
#